data_AF-A0A3N2MKF5-F1
#
_entry.id   AF-A0A3N2MKF5-F1
#
_cell.length_a   1.000
_cell.length_b   1.000
_cell.length_c   1.000
_cell.angle_alpha   90.00
_cell.angle_beta   90.00
_cell.angle_gamma   90.00
#
_symmetry.space_group_name_H-M   'P 1'
#
loop_
_entity.id
_entity.type
_entity.pdbx_description
1 polymer ?
#
loop_
_entity_poly.entity_id
_entity_poly.type
_entity_poly.pdbx_seq_one_letter_code
_entity_poly.pdbx_strand_id
1 'polypeptide(L)'
;MKRLWTPEEEAVLKKIYKTMTAKQLAEHFGRSVHVIQVKCFHLGLKKGYDHAKIQLSFDDKLWLRLNFPHMRNELCAMRLGVSLRTVVRLARSMRLEKTPQFMKDSQAFASRKAQESHIRNGTYPAKGYYSPNLQKRWNLSVKTNLLVANNRKLDNLRKEFEKL
;
A
#
# COMPACT_ATOMS: atom_id res chain seq x y z
N MET A 1 -14.30 26.33 32.44
CA MET A 1 -13.87 27.70 32.01
C MET A 1 -13.01 27.59 30.76
N LYS A 2 -13.22 28.47 29.77
CA LYS A 2 -12.37 28.53 28.57
C LYS A 2 -11.14 29.39 28.90
N ARG A 3 -9.94 28.81 28.91
CA ARG A 3 -8.69 29.57 29.07
C ARG A 3 -8.41 30.37 27.80
N LEU A 4 -8.45 31.70 27.90
CA LEU A 4 -8.13 32.60 26.79
C LEU A 4 -6.64 32.50 26.41
N TRP A 5 -6.33 32.82 25.16
CA TRP A 5 -4.95 32.96 24.70
C TRP A 5 -4.48 34.39 24.98
N THR A 6 -3.29 34.55 25.56
CA THR A 6 -2.69 35.87 25.71
C THR A 6 -1.87 36.23 24.47
N PRO A 7 -1.66 37.53 24.17
CA PRO A 7 -0.82 37.96 23.05
C PRO A 7 0.61 37.38 23.11
N GLU A 8 1.15 37.21 24.31
CA GLU A 8 2.48 36.64 24.56
C GLU A 8 2.52 35.15 24.20
N GLU A 9 1.50 34.38 24.61
CA GLU A 9 1.37 32.96 24.25
C GLU A 9 1.30 32.78 22.72
N GLU A 10 0.60 33.68 22.02
CA GLU A 10 0.51 33.66 20.57
C GLU A 10 1.84 33.99 19.88
N ALA A 11 2.59 34.98 20.40
CA ALA A 11 3.90 35.34 19.87
C ALA A 11 4.89 34.18 20.03
N VAL A 12 4.88 33.51 21.19
CA VAL A 12 5.69 32.31 21.44
C VAL A 12 5.28 31.20 20.48
N LEU A 13 3.98 30.92 20.33
CA LEU A 13 3.46 29.89 19.42
C LEU A 13 3.94 30.12 17.98
N LYS A 14 3.86 31.35 17.45
CA LYS A 14 4.35 31.68 16.09
C LYS A 14 5.83 31.35 15.91
N LYS A 15 6.66 31.58 16.94
CA LYS A 15 8.11 31.33 16.91
C LYS A 15 8.44 29.84 16.94
N ILE A 16 7.77 29.06 17.79
CA ILE A 16 8.15 27.65 18.05
C ILE A 16 7.40 26.63 17.18
N TYR A 17 6.29 27.04 16.54
CA TYR A 17 5.40 26.15 15.79
C TYR A 17 6.07 25.38 14.65
N LYS A 18 7.06 25.98 13.97
CA LYS A 18 7.83 25.30 12.91
C LYS A 18 8.82 24.26 13.44
N THR A 19 9.28 24.43 14.68
CA THR A 19 10.35 23.61 15.28
C THR A 19 9.80 22.37 15.99
N MET A 20 8.68 22.50 16.71
CA MET A 20 8.15 21.43 17.55
C MET A 20 6.99 20.66 16.90
N THR A 21 6.77 19.42 17.34
CA THR A 21 5.58 18.63 16.96
C THR A 21 4.34 19.08 17.75
N ALA A 22 3.15 18.76 17.25
CA ALA A 22 1.90 19.17 17.90
C ALA A 22 1.76 18.60 19.33
N LYS A 23 2.33 17.41 19.60
CA LYS A 23 2.36 16.80 20.93
C LYS A 23 3.29 17.55 21.89
N GLN A 24 4.47 17.95 21.43
CA GLN A 24 5.41 18.73 22.23
C GLN A 24 4.87 20.14 22.52
N LEU A 25 4.15 20.75 21.58
CA LEU A 25 3.47 22.03 21.82
C LEU A 25 2.37 21.88 22.88
N ALA A 26 1.62 20.78 22.87
CA ALA A 26 0.57 20.50 23.85
C ALA A 26 1.13 20.44 25.28
N GLU A 27 2.28 19.78 25.44
CA GLU A 27 3.01 19.70 26.71
C GLU A 27 3.54 21.08 27.13
N HIS A 28 4.17 21.83 26.22
CA HIS A 28 4.72 23.16 26.50
C HIS A 28 3.68 24.18 26.97
N PHE A 29 2.46 24.16 26.40
CA PHE A 29 1.39 25.09 26.78
C PHE A 29 0.44 24.52 27.85
N GLY A 30 0.58 23.25 28.22
CA GLY A 30 -0.36 22.54 29.10
C GLY A 30 -1.79 22.52 28.54
N ARG A 31 -1.95 22.42 27.22
CA ARG A 31 -3.24 22.44 26.51
C ARG A 31 -3.37 21.19 25.64
N SER A 32 -4.60 20.80 25.28
CA SER A 32 -4.80 19.67 24.38
C SER A 32 -4.26 19.98 22.97
N VAL A 33 -3.81 18.93 22.28
CA VAL A 33 -3.30 19.02 20.89
C VAL A 33 -4.33 19.68 19.97
N HIS A 34 -5.61 19.34 20.14
CA HIS A 34 -6.70 19.89 19.34
C HIS A 34 -6.84 21.41 19.51
N VAL A 35 -6.75 21.93 20.75
CA VAL A 35 -6.84 23.38 21.01
C VAL A 35 -5.71 24.15 20.34
N ILE A 36 -4.51 23.57 20.31
CA ILE A 36 -3.36 24.16 19.62
C ILE A 36 -3.57 24.14 18.10
N GLN A 37 -4.05 23.03 17.54
CA GLN A 37 -4.34 22.93 16.10
C GLN A 37 -5.38 23.97 15.65
N VAL A 38 -6.48 24.12 16.39
CA VAL A 38 -7.51 25.13 16.14
C VAL A 38 -6.91 26.54 16.21
N LYS A 39 -6.08 26.82 17.23
CA LYS A 39 -5.43 28.14 17.34
C LYS A 39 -4.47 28.41 16.17
N CYS A 40 -3.64 27.45 15.79
CA CYS A 40 -2.74 27.58 14.65
C CYS A 40 -3.51 27.80 13.34
N PHE A 41 -4.66 27.13 13.17
CA PHE A 41 -5.55 27.37 12.03
C PHE A 41 -6.06 28.81 11.97
N HIS A 42 -6.56 29.35 13.10
CA HIS A 42 -7.01 30.74 13.17
C HIS A 42 -5.88 31.77 12.98
N LEU A 43 -4.66 31.43 13.39
CA LEU A 43 -3.47 32.27 13.17
C LEU A 43 -2.88 32.14 11.76
N GLY A 44 -3.48 31.32 10.88
CA GLY A 44 -2.95 31.06 9.54
C GLY A 44 -1.60 30.33 9.55
N LEU A 45 -1.20 29.76 10.69
CA LEU A 45 0.02 28.99 10.85
C LEU A 45 -0.17 27.64 10.17
N LYS A 46 0.24 27.57 8.91
CA LYS A 46 0.34 26.31 8.18
C LYS A 46 1.75 25.79 8.40
N LYS A 47 1.88 24.72 9.19
CA LYS A 47 3.00 23.81 8.99
C LYS A 47 2.71 23.32 7.59
N GLY A 48 3.56 23.63 6.62
CA GLY A 48 3.36 23.09 5.28
C GLY A 48 3.09 21.59 5.43
N TYR A 49 2.50 20.96 4.43
CA TYR A 49 2.72 19.52 4.26
C TYR A 49 4.21 19.27 3.93
N ASP A 50 5.15 19.93 4.61
CA ASP A 50 6.48 19.48 4.85
C ASP A 50 6.33 18.31 5.84
N HIS A 51 5.85 17.18 5.32
CA HIS A 51 6.55 15.94 5.62
C HIS A 51 8.01 16.26 5.35
N ALA A 52 8.76 16.62 6.41
CA ALA A 52 10.13 17.13 6.38
C ALA A 52 10.79 16.62 5.12
N LYS A 53 10.89 17.48 4.10
CA LYS A 53 11.05 17.10 2.68
C LYS A 53 12.17 16.08 2.60
N ILE A 54 11.87 14.77 2.69
CA ILE A 54 12.87 13.78 3.17
C ILE A 54 14.07 13.91 2.27
N GLN A 55 15.12 14.56 2.78
CA GLN A 55 16.34 14.77 2.03
C GLN A 55 17.10 13.49 2.24
N LEU A 56 16.91 12.55 1.31
CA LEU A 56 17.75 11.37 1.25
C LEU A 56 19.21 11.82 1.14
N SER A 57 20.08 11.09 1.83
CA SER A 57 21.54 11.24 1.70
C SER A 57 21.95 11.10 0.24
N PHE A 58 23.14 11.60 -0.11
CA PHE A 58 23.71 11.38 -1.43
C PHE A 58 23.79 9.88 -1.77
N ASP A 59 24.22 9.06 -0.82
CA ASP A 59 24.35 7.61 -0.98
C ASP A 59 23.01 6.93 -1.25
N ASP A 60 21.95 7.34 -0.55
CA ASP A 60 20.60 6.82 -0.75
C ASP A 60 20.06 7.17 -2.13
N LYS A 61 20.37 8.37 -2.63
CA LYS A 61 19.98 8.80 -3.99
C LYS A 61 20.74 8.01 -5.04
N LEU A 62 22.03 7.77 -4.84
CA LEU A 62 22.85 6.95 -5.73
C LEU A 62 22.34 5.50 -5.76
N TRP A 63 22.11 4.93 -4.59
CA TRP A 63 21.56 3.58 -4.46
C TRP A 63 20.20 3.46 -5.15
N LEU A 64 19.31 4.45 -4.95
CA LEU A 64 18.01 4.47 -5.62
C LEU A 64 18.17 4.54 -7.14
N ARG A 65 19.10 5.34 -7.68
CA ARG A 65 19.36 5.38 -9.12
C ARG A 65 19.77 4.03 -9.71
N LEU A 66 20.67 3.32 -9.03
CA LEU A 66 21.19 2.05 -9.52
C LEU A 66 20.16 0.93 -9.43
N ASN A 67 19.36 0.91 -8.35
CA ASN A 67 18.48 -0.23 -8.05
C ASN A 67 17.04 -0.02 -8.54
N PHE A 68 16.57 1.22 -8.64
CA PHE A 68 15.19 1.51 -9.03
C PHE A 68 14.78 0.86 -10.37
N PRO A 69 15.60 0.81 -11.44
CA PRO A 69 15.17 0.24 -12.72
C PRO A 69 14.78 -1.24 -12.70
N HIS A 70 15.26 -1.99 -11.69
CA HIS A 70 15.11 -3.45 -11.60
C HIS A 70 14.41 -3.95 -10.33
N MET A 71 13.96 -3.03 -9.46
CA MET A 71 13.45 -3.39 -8.13
C MET A 71 12.01 -2.90 -7.90
N ARG A 72 11.25 -3.61 -7.06
CA ARG A 72 9.91 -3.19 -6.61
C ARG A 72 10.00 -1.96 -5.72
N ASN A 73 9.04 -1.04 -5.86
CA ASN A 73 8.99 0.19 -5.07
C ASN A 73 8.86 -0.06 -3.56
N GLU A 74 8.21 -1.16 -3.17
CA GLU A 74 8.08 -1.62 -1.78
C GLU A 74 9.45 -1.95 -1.17
N LEU A 75 10.33 -2.62 -1.92
CA LEU A 75 11.68 -2.96 -1.46
C LEU A 75 12.55 -1.71 -1.35
N CYS A 76 12.45 -0.80 -2.32
CA CYS A 76 13.11 0.51 -2.23
C CYS A 76 12.63 1.29 -1.00
N ALA A 77 11.32 1.27 -0.70
CA ALA A 77 10.72 1.95 0.44
C ALA A 77 11.23 1.37 1.77
N MET A 78 11.24 0.03 1.87
CA MET A 78 11.74 -0.70 3.03
C MET A 78 13.23 -0.40 3.28
N ARG A 79 14.07 -0.45 2.23
CA ARG A 79 15.51 -0.21 2.35
C ARG A 79 15.86 1.22 2.76
N LEU A 80 15.09 2.20 2.29
CA LEU A 80 15.28 3.62 2.57
C LEU A 80 14.56 4.07 3.86
N GLY A 81 13.74 3.22 4.48
CA GLY A 81 12.94 3.58 5.65
C GLY A 81 11.91 4.68 5.37
N VAL A 82 11.46 4.81 4.12
CA VAL A 82 10.50 5.85 3.70
C VAL A 82 9.21 5.24 3.18
N SER A 83 8.15 6.04 3.12
CA SER A 83 6.90 5.59 2.51
C SER A 83 7.09 5.29 1.01
N LEU A 84 6.33 4.32 0.49
CA LEU A 84 6.29 4.00 -0.94
C LEU A 84 5.97 5.24 -1.79
N ARG A 85 5.05 6.10 -1.33
CA ARG A 85 4.69 7.36 -2.00
C ARG A 85 5.88 8.32 -2.09
N THR A 86 6.73 8.35 -1.05
CA THR A 86 7.96 9.14 -1.06
C THR A 86 8.93 8.64 -2.13
N VAL A 87 9.14 7.32 -2.24
CA VAL A 87 9.97 6.73 -3.29
C VAL A 87 9.47 7.10 -4.68
N VAL A 88 8.17 6.96 -4.94
CA VAL A 88 7.57 7.31 -6.25
C VAL A 88 7.77 8.79 -6.57
N ARG A 89 7.56 9.69 -5.60
CA ARG A 89 7.79 11.12 -5.77
C ARG A 89 9.26 11.42 -6.10
N LEU A 90 10.19 10.78 -5.41
CA LEU A 90 11.63 10.95 -5.62
C LEU A 90 12.06 10.43 -7.00
N ALA A 91 11.61 9.24 -7.38
CA ALA A 91 11.87 8.68 -8.70
C ALA A 91 11.37 9.61 -9.81
N ARG A 92 10.16 10.17 -9.68
CA ARG A 92 9.65 11.19 -10.61
C ARG A 92 10.52 12.45 -10.65
N SER A 93 10.94 12.95 -9.49
CA SER A 93 11.81 14.14 -9.41
C SER A 93 13.19 13.92 -10.04
N MET A 94 13.70 12.70 -10.00
CA MET A 94 14.99 12.28 -10.56
C MET A 94 14.87 11.72 -11.99
N ARG A 95 13.65 11.68 -12.54
CA ARG A 95 13.30 11.09 -13.85
C ARG A 95 13.80 9.64 -14.00
N LEU A 96 13.61 8.83 -12.95
CA LEU A 96 13.96 7.41 -12.97
C LEU A 96 12.82 6.60 -13.58
N GLU A 97 13.19 5.68 -14.47
CA GLU A 97 12.26 4.78 -15.14
C GLU A 97 12.61 3.33 -14.85
N LYS A 98 11.61 2.46 -14.93
CA LYS A 98 11.80 1.01 -14.82
C LYS A 98 12.25 0.45 -16.16
N THR A 99 13.04 -0.62 -16.13
CA THR A 99 13.41 -1.31 -17.36
C THR A 99 12.21 -1.98 -18.02
N PRO A 100 12.18 -2.10 -19.37
CA PRO A 100 11.10 -2.77 -20.09
C PRO A 100 10.87 -4.21 -19.62
N GLN A 101 11.96 -4.94 -19.34
CA GLN A 101 11.91 -6.31 -18.83
C GLN A 101 11.20 -6.36 -17.46
N PHE A 102 11.59 -5.50 -16.53
CA PHE A 102 10.93 -5.41 -15.23
C PHE A 102 9.44 -5.06 -15.36
N MET A 103 9.08 -4.16 -16.28
CA MET A 103 7.68 -3.78 -16.52
C MET A 103 6.86 -4.96 -17.05
N LYS A 104 7.41 -5.74 -17.98
CA LYS A 104 6.79 -6.96 -18.52
C LYS A 104 6.57 -8.00 -17.42
N ASP A 105 7.58 -8.24 -16.58
CA ASP A 105 7.50 -9.20 -15.48
C ASP A 105 6.51 -8.75 -14.40
N SER A 106 6.47 -7.45 -14.09
CA SER A 106 5.50 -6.85 -13.18
C SER A 106 4.07 -7.01 -13.68
N GLN A 107 3.83 -6.77 -14.98
CA GLN A 107 2.52 -6.96 -15.60
C GLN A 107 2.09 -8.43 -15.56
N ALA A 108 2.98 -9.36 -15.92
CA ALA A 108 2.73 -10.79 -15.85
C ALA A 108 2.41 -11.25 -14.42
N PHE A 109 3.16 -10.75 -13.43
CA PHE A 109 2.90 -11.02 -12.01
C PHE A 109 1.52 -10.52 -11.57
N ALA A 110 1.18 -9.27 -11.89
CA ALA A 110 -0.13 -8.70 -11.55
C ALA A 110 -1.28 -9.48 -12.19
N SER A 111 -1.14 -9.87 -13.46
CA SER A 111 -2.11 -10.72 -14.17
C SER A 111 -2.29 -12.08 -13.47
N ARG A 112 -1.19 -12.74 -13.12
CA ARG A 112 -1.23 -14.03 -12.42
C ARG A 112 -1.89 -13.89 -11.05
N LYS A 113 -1.55 -12.86 -10.27
CA LYS A 113 -2.14 -12.62 -8.95
C LYS A 113 -3.64 -12.31 -9.02
N ALA A 114 -4.07 -11.55 -10.04
CA ALA A 114 -5.49 -11.34 -10.28
C ALA A 114 -6.20 -12.66 -10.58
N GLN A 115 -5.65 -13.50 -11.47
CA GLN A 115 -6.19 -14.83 -11.78
C GLN A 115 -6.30 -15.72 -10.53
N GLU A 116 -5.22 -15.83 -9.74
CA GLU A 116 -5.21 -16.57 -8.46
C GLU A 116 -6.31 -16.07 -7.52
N SER A 117 -6.48 -14.76 -7.40
CA SER A 117 -7.51 -14.15 -6.57
C SER A 117 -8.93 -14.50 -7.05
N HIS A 118 -9.18 -14.40 -8.35
CA HIS A 118 -10.48 -14.73 -8.91
C HIS A 118 -10.80 -16.23 -8.79
N ILE A 119 -9.80 -17.11 -8.90
CA ILE A 119 -9.96 -18.56 -8.63
C ILE A 119 -10.35 -18.77 -7.17
N ARG A 120 -9.62 -18.13 -6.24
CA ARG A 120 -9.92 -18.22 -4.79
C ARG A 120 -11.33 -17.74 -4.45
N ASN A 121 -11.77 -16.65 -5.08
CA ASN A 121 -13.07 -16.04 -4.85
C ASN A 121 -14.19 -16.65 -5.73
N GLY A 122 -13.89 -17.67 -6.55
CA GLY A 122 -14.88 -18.32 -7.42
C GLY A 122 -15.42 -17.45 -8.57
N THR A 123 -14.79 -16.31 -8.86
CA THR A 123 -15.18 -15.38 -9.94
C THR A 123 -14.44 -15.66 -11.26
N TYR A 124 -13.53 -16.64 -11.28
CA TYR A 124 -12.82 -17.08 -12.47
C TYR A 124 -13.32 -18.44 -12.98
N PRO A 125 -13.47 -18.63 -14.31
CA PRO A 125 -13.37 -17.63 -15.38
C PRO A 125 -14.58 -16.69 -15.40
N ALA A 126 -14.42 -15.50 -16.01
CA ALA A 126 -15.50 -14.52 -16.12
C ALA A 126 -16.77 -15.13 -16.75
N LYS A 127 -17.95 -14.77 -16.24
CA LYS A 127 -19.24 -15.23 -16.75
C LYS A 127 -19.34 -14.94 -18.26
N GLY A 128 -19.45 -15.99 -19.08
CA GLY A 128 -19.48 -15.91 -20.55
C GLY A 128 -18.14 -16.09 -21.26
N TYR A 129 -17.02 -16.23 -20.55
CA TYR A 129 -15.73 -16.55 -21.15
C TYR A 129 -15.59 -18.07 -21.35
N TYR A 130 -15.82 -18.52 -22.59
CA TYR A 130 -15.46 -19.86 -23.06
C TYR A 130 -14.19 -19.76 -23.89
N SER A 131 -13.10 -20.41 -23.48
CA SER A 131 -11.88 -20.47 -24.31
C SER A 131 -12.21 -21.17 -25.65
N PRO A 132 -11.78 -20.65 -26.82
CA PRO A 132 -12.02 -21.30 -28.11
C PRO A 132 -11.50 -22.74 -28.19
N ASN A 133 -10.44 -23.06 -27.45
CA ASN A 133 -9.89 -24.43 -27.34
C ASN A 133 -10.73 -25.36 -26.43
N LEU A 134 -11.73 -24.83 -25.71
CA LEU A 134 -12.68 -25.59 -24.91
C LEU A 134 -13.76 -26.27 -25.79
N GLN A 135 -14.08 -25.71 -26.96
CA GLN A 135 -14.98 -26.35 -27.95
C GLN A 135 -14.39 -27.65 -28.50
N LYS A 136 -13.06 -27.73 -28.71
CA LYS A 136 -12.37 -28.96 -29.13
C LYS A 136 -12.13 -29.97 -28.00
N ARG A 137 -12.30 -29.56 -26.73
CA ARG A 137 -12.05 -30.39 -25.54
C ARG A 137 -13.34 -30.94 -24.90
N TRP A 138 -14.45 -30.90 -25.64
CA TRP A 138 -15.69 -31.61 -25.29
C TRP A 138 -15.53 -33.14 -25.23
N ASN A 139 -14.37 -33.68 -25.60
CA ASN A 139 -14.03 -35.10 -25.41
C ASN A 139 -13.22 -35.39 -24.12
N LEU A 140 -12.76 -34.38 -23.36
CA LEU A 140 -12.06 -34.58 -22.07
C LEU A 140 -12.91 -34.22 -20.83
N SER A 141 -14.05 -33.53 -21.00
CA SER A 141 -14.95 -33.16 -19.89
C SER A 141 -15.56 -34.37 -19.17
N VAL A 142 -15.53 -35.56 -19.80
CA VAL A 142 -15.92 -36.82 -19.14
C VAL A 142 -14.92 -37.17 -18.02
N LYS A 143 -13.63 -36.83 -18.15
CA LYS A 143 -12.59 -37.21 -17.17
C LYS A 143 -12.54 -36.31 -15.93
N THR A 144 -12.83 -35.01 -16.06
CA THR A 144 -12.81 -34.08 -14.91
C THR A 144 -14.06 -34.20 -14.03
N ASN A 145 -15.22 -34.50 -14.62
CA ASN A 145 -16.43 -34.81 -13.85
C ASN A 145 -16.28 -36.14 -13.09
N LEU A 146 -15.53 -37.11 -13.60
CA LEU A 146 -15.18 -38.33 -12.86
C LEU A 146 -14.33 -38.03 -11.61
N LEU A 147 -13.35 -37.12 -11.69
CA LEU A 147 -12.46 -36.82 -10.55
C LEU A 147 -13.18 -36.06 -9.41
N VAL A 148 -14.05 -35.11 -9.75
CA VAL A 148 -14.84 -34.36 -8.74
C VAL A 148 -15.94 -35.24 -8.13
N ALA A 149 -16.58 -36.10 -8.93
CA ALA A 149 -17.58 -37.05 -8.44
C ALA A 149 -16.97 -38.14 -7.54
N ASN A 150 -15.78 -38.65 -7.87
CA ASN A 150 -15.08 -39.64 -7.05
C ASN A 150 -14.63 -39.08 -5.69
N ASN A 151 -14.17 -37.83 -5.62
CA ASN A 151 -13.77 -37.22 -4.36
C ASN A 151 -14.97 -36.99 -3.42
N ARG A 152 -16.12 -36.56 -3.94
CA ARG A 152 -17.36 -36.46 -3.13
C ARG A 152 -17.85 -37.79 -2.61
N LYS A 153 -17.72 -38.87 -3.39
CA LYS A 153 -18.14 -40.21 -2.99
C LYS A 153 -17.22 -40.77 -1.88
N LEU A 154 -15.92 -40.54 -1.99
CA LEU A 154 -14.92 -40.90 -0.97
C LEU A 154 -15.09 -40.08 0.32
N ASP A 155 -15.38 -38.78 0.22
CA ASP A 155 -15.63 -37.91 1.38
C ASP A 155 -16.90 -38.31 2.14
N ASN A 156 -17.94 -38.76 1.42
CA ASN A 156 -19.17 -39.25 2.05
C ASN A 156 -18.97 -40.63 2.72
N LEU A 157 -18.26 -41.55 2.06
CA LEU A 157 -17.90 -42.86 2.65
C LEU A 157 -17.03 -42.72 3.90
N ARG A 158 -16.08 -41.77 3.92
CA ARG A 158 -15.27 -41.45 5.13
C ARG A 158 -16.15 -40.94 6.27
N LYS A 159 -17.10 -40.06 5.99
CA LYS A 159 -18.03 -39.52 6.99
C LYS A 159 -19.03 -40.55 7.52
N GLU A 160 -19.35 -41.58 6.74
CA GLU A 160 -20.17 -42.70 7.22
C GLU A 160 -19.37 -43.66 8.10
N PHE A 161 -18.10 -43.94 7.75
CA PHE A 161 -17.22 -44.78 8.56
C PHE A 161 -16.83 -44.15 9.91
N GLU A 162 -16.69 -42.83 9.99
CA GLU A 162 -16.37 -42.10 11.23
C GLU A 162 -17.56 -41.99 12.21
N LYS A 163 -18.75 -42.45 11.83
CA LYS A 163 -19.96 -42.46 12.67
C LYS A 163 -20.31 -43.83 13.26
N LEU A 164 -19.53 -44.86 12.95
CA LEU A 164 -19.58 -46.19 13.57
C LEU A 164 -18.53 -46.26 14.68
#